data_AF-A0AAU4RM01-F1
#
_entry.id   AF-A0AAU4RM01-F1
#
_cell.length_a   1.000
_cell.length_b   1.000
_cell.length_c   1.000
_cell.angle_alpha   90.00
_cell.angle_beta   90.00
_cell.angle_gamma   90.00
#
_symmetry.space_group_name_H-M   'P 1'
#
loop_
_entity.id
_entity.type
_entity.pdbx_description
1 polymer ?
#
loop_
_entity_poly.entity_id
_entity_poly.type
_entity_poly.pdbx_seq_one_letter_code
_entity_poly.pdbx_strand_id
1 'polypeptide(L)'
;MADHSPCTARNETPLERADRNFSELLQELRVTQTGVQILFAFLLTLAFTQRFPSLDTFQRATFVATLLLSVLAAALFTAPAALHRSLFQQRAKPRIVQVSSRLAAVGMGVLVLAFTGSVLLVVDVTTNRAGGAAAGGGTLLVCLGLWGLLPRLVRRAGLADERAAAGRPAPARLIPAHREPSAHRETPLRHEPLLRREPPVRRL
;
A
#
# COMPACT_ATOMS: atom_id res chain seq x y z
N MET A 1 -0.07 12.18 36.37
CA MET A 1 1.12 12.08 35.50
C MET A 1 1.01 10.75 34.79
N ALA A 2 0.38 10.74 33.61
CA ALA A 2 0.10 9.52 32.85
C ALA A 2 1.40 8.97 32.29
N ASP A 3 1.73 7.75 32.71
CA ASP A 3 2.79 6.95 32.13
C ASP A 3 2.41 6.58 30.69
N HIS A 4 2.89 7.37 29.73
CA HIS A 4 2.92 6.95 28.33
C HIS A 4 4.08 5.97 28.15
N SER A 5 3.90 4.75 28.67
CA SER A 5 4.63 3.59 28.18
C SER A 5 4.35 3.47 26.67
N PRO A 6 5.34 3.60 25.77
CA PRO A 6 5.11 3.40 24.35
C PRO A 6 4.63 1.96 24.15
N CYS A 7 3.37 1.81 23.78
CA CYS A 7 2.71 0.54 23.57
C CYS A 7 3.54 -0.36 22.64
N THR A 8 4.11 -1.41 23.25
CA THR A 8 4.33 -2.75 22.68
C THR A 8 4.94 -2.82 21.29
N ALA A 9 6.25 -3.06 21.24
CA ALA A 9 6.81 -4.00 20.26
C ALA A 9 6.05 -5.33 20.40
N ARG A 10 5.03 -5.55 19.56
CA ARG A 10 4.26 -6.80 19.56
C ARG A 10 5.22 -7.97 19.31
N ASN A 11 5.22 -8.96 20.20
CA ASN A 11 5.91 -10.25 20.03
C ASN A 11 5.22 -11.07 18.91
N GLU A 12 5.31 -10.58 17.68
CA GLU A 12 4.71 -11.17 16.49
C GLU A 12 5.72 -12.13 15.82
N THR A 13 5.25 -13.32 15.47
CA THR A 13 6.06 -14.28 14.72
C THR A 13 6.29 -13.77 13.28
N PRO A 14 7.38 -14.15 12.61
CA PRO A 14 7.62 -13.78 11.21
C PRO A 14 6.47 -14.17 10.27
N LEU A 15 5.72 -15.23 10.61
CA LEU A 15 4.56 -15.69 9.85
C LEU A 15 3.33 -14.80 10.05
N GLU A 16 3.09 -14.31 11.26
CA GLU A 16 2.01 -13.36 11.55
C GLU A 16 2.29 -12.00 10.89
N ARG A 17 3.56 -11.55 10.90
CA ARG A 17 3.98 -10.35 10.16
C ARG A 17 3.66 -10.44 8.68
N ALA A 18 4.00 -11.57 8.06
CA ALA A 18 3.81 -11.79 6.64
C ALA A 18 2.33 -11.84 6.25
N ASP A 19 1.49 -12.46 7.09
CA ASP A 19 0.04 -12.52 6.86
C ASP A 19 -0.62 -11.14 7.02
N ARG A 20 -0.18 -10.36 8.02
CA ARG A 20 -0.61 -8.96 8.19
C ARG A 20 -0.22 -8.11 6.98
N ASN A 21 1.06 -8.09 6.59
CA ASN A 21 1.52 -7.33 5.42
C ASN A 21 0.79 -7.76 4.13
N PHE A 22 0.48 -9.06 4.01
CA PHE A 22 -0.29 -9.57 2.88
C PHE A 22 -1.74 -9.07 2.89
N SER A 23 -2.38 -9.03 4.07
CA SER A 23 -3.73 -8.47 4.21
C SER A 23 -3.78 -6.98 3.87
N GLU A 24 -2.77 -6.22 4.27
CA GLU A 24 -2.60 -4.80 3.91
C GLU A 24 -2.43 -4.65 2.38
N LEU A 25 -1.58 -5.47 1.75
CA LEU A 25 -1.42 -5.50 0.28
C LEU A 25 -2.75 -5.82 -0.43
N LEU A 26 -3.52 -6.81 0.05
CA LEU A 26 -4.81 -7.14 -0.53
C LEU A 26 -5.81 -5.98 -0.41
N GLN A 27 -5.76 -5.22 0.68
CA GLN A 27 -6.59 -4.03 0.84
C GLN A 27 -6.19 -2.93 -0.16
N GLU A 28 -4.89 -2.66 -0.32
CA GLU A 28 -4.38 -1.71 -1.33
C GLU A 28 -4.75 -2.14 -2.76
N LEU A 29 -4.66 -3.44 -3.06
CA LEU A 29 -5.06 -3.99 -4.35
C LEU A 29 -6.55 -3.83 -4.60
N ARG A 30 -7.40 -3.98 -3.58
CA ARG A 30 -8.85 -3.74 -3.72
C ARG A 30 -9.17 -2.30 -4.08
N VAL A 31 -8.41 -1.32 -3.56
CA VAL A 31 -8.56 0.09 -3.94
C VAL A 31 -8.25 0.26 -5.43
N THR A 32 -7.23 -0.42 -5.94
CA THR A 32 -6.88 -0.37 -7.37
C THR A 32 -7.89 -1.12 -8.24
N GLN A 33 -8.46 -2.21 -7.73
CA GLN A 33 -9.38 -3.08 -8.45
C GLN A 33 -10.66 -2.37 -8.91
N THR A 34 -11.19 -1.43 -8.13
CA THR A 34 -12.36 -0.64 -8.52
C THR A 34 -12.09 0.19 -9.77
N GLY A 35 -10.89 0.76 -9.91
CA GLY A 35 -10.47 1.48 -11.10
C GLY A 35 -10.48 0.61 -12.37
N VAL A 36 -10.04 -0.65 -12.25
CA VAL A 36 -10.06 -1.62 -13.36
C VAL A 36 -11.50 -1.95 -13.78
N GLN A 37 -12.41 -2.10 -12.82
CA GLN A 37 -13.82 -2.40 -13.12
C GLN A 37 -14.49 -1.25 -13.86
N ILE A 38 -14.27 0.00 -13.43
CA ILE A 38 -14.79 1.19 -14.11
C ILE A 38 -14.26 1.27 -15.54
N LEU A 39 -12.95 1.08 -15.71
CA LEU A 39 -12.31 1.05 -17.03
C LEU A 39 -12.93 -0.02 -17.94
N PHE A 40 -13.06 -1.24 -17.42
CA PHE A 40 -13.63 -2.36 -18.16
C PHE A 40 -15.09 -2.09 -18.57
N ALA A 41 -15.92 -1.58 -17.66
CA ALA A 41 -17.30 -1.24 -17.93
C ALA A 41 -17.44 -0.13 -18.99
N PHE A 42 -16.59 0.89 -18.92
CA PHE A 42 -16.55 1.97 -19.90
C PHE A 42 -16.19 1.45 -21.30
N LEU A 43 -15.16 0.61 -21.40
CA LEU A 43 -14.79 -0.03 -22.67
C LEU A 43 -15.91 -0.91 -23.20
N LEU A 44 -16.53 -1.73 -22.35
CA LEU A 44 -17.63 -2.58 -22.77
C LEU A 44 -18.83 -1.75 -23.29
N THR A 45 -19.14 -0.64 -22.62
CA THR A 45 -20.19 0.29 -23.06
C THR A 45 -19.87 0.86 -24.45
N LEU A 46 -18.62 1.27 -24.68
CA LEU A 46 -18.16 1.81 -25.96
C LEU A 46 -18.43 0.85 -27.13
N ALA A 47 -18.28 -0.47 -26.92
CA ALA A 47 -18.53 -1.50 -27.93
C ALA A 47 -19.99 -1.55 -28.44
N PHE A 48 -20.95 -1.18 -27.59
CA PHE A 48 -22.37 -1.20 -27.92
C PHE A 48 -22.91 0.15 -28.41
N THR A 49 -22.05 1.17 -28.50
CA THR A 49 -22.46 2.47 -29.03
C THR A 49 -22.61 2.42 -30.55
N GLN A 50 -23.53 3.23 -31.09
CA GLN A 50 -23.72 3.43 -32.54
C GLN A 50 -22.45 3.95 -33.24
N ARG A 51 -21.48 4.48 -32.48
CA ARG A 51 -20.20 4.95 -33.00
C ARG A 51 -19.22 3.81 -33.28
N PHE A 52 -19.35 2.66 -32.62
CA PHE A 52 -18.39 1.55 -32.74
C PHE A 52 -18.20 1.01 -34.18
N PRO A 53 -19.26 0.86 -35.01
CA PRO A 53 -19.10 0.47 -36.41
C PRO A 53 -18.32 1.47 -37.26
N SER A 54 -18.29 2.75 -36.87
CA SER A 54 -17.57 3.81 -37.59
C SER A 54 -16.09 3.95 -37.22
N LEU A 55 -15.60 3.13 -36.27
CA LEU A 55 -14.20 3.13 -35.88
C LEU A 55 -13.32 2.55 -36.98
N ASP A 56 -12.17 3.17 -37.21
CA ASP A 56 -11.16 2.62 -38.11
C ASP A 56 -10.50 1.36 -37.54
N THR A 57 -9.71 0.67 -38.37
CA THR A 57 -9.04 -0.57 -38.00
C THR A 57 -8.09 -0.40 -36.80
N PHE A 58 -7.40 0.74 -36.69
CA PHE A 58 -6.47 1.01 -35.60
C PHE A 58 -7.20 1.25 -34.28
N GLN A 59 -8.27 2.03 -34.30
CA GLN A 59 -9.14 2.28 -33.15
C GLN A 59 -9.75 0.98 -32.63
N ARG A 60 -10.25 0.14 -33.53
CA ARG A 60 -10.83 -1.16 -33.16
C ARG A 60 -9.78 -2.12 -32.59
N ALA A 61 -8.59 -2.18 -33.18
CA ALA A 61 -7.49 -2.99 -32.65
C ALA A 61 -7.03 -2.50 -31.27
N THR A 62 -6.87 -1.18 -31.10
CA THR A 62 -6.51 -0.54 -29.83
C THR A 62 -7.58 -0.81 -28.78
N PHE A 63 -8.86 -0.72 -29.14
CA PHE A 63 -9.98 -1.06 -28.27
C PHE A 63 -9.88 -2.50 -27.75
N VAL A 64 -9.75 -3.47 -28.66
CA VAL A 64 -9.66 -4.90 -28.28
C VAL A 64 -8.44 -5.16 -27.41
N ALA A 65 -7.27 -4.64 -27.79
CA ALA A 65 -6.05 -4.77 -26.99
C ALA A 65 -6.22 -4.20 -25.58
N THR A 66 -6.79 -2.99 -25.48
CA THR A 66 -7.04 -2.31 -24.20
C THR A 66 -8.03 -3.09 -23.33
N LEU A 67 -9.10 -3.61 -23.93
CA LEU A 67 -10.09 -4.43 -23.23
C LEU A 67 -9.45 -5.70 -22.66
N LEU A 68 -8.64 -6.41 -23.45
CA LEU A 68 -7.94 -7.62 -23.02
C LEU A 68 -6.91 -7.31 -21.93
N LEU A 69 -6.18 -6.20 -22.03
CA LEU A 69 -5.25 -5.76 -20.98
C LEU A 69 -5.99 -5.44 -19.67
N SER A 70 -7.17 -4.81 -19.74
CA SER A 70 -7.99 -4.54 -18.55
C SER A 70 -8.45 -5.84 -17.87
N VAL A 71 -8.92 -6.82 -18.64
CA VAL A 71 -9.29 -8.15 -18.13
C VAL A 71 -8.07 -8.86 -17.51
N LEU A 72 -6.91 -8.80 -18.16
CA LEU A 72 -5.69 -9.39 -17.65
C LEU A 72 -5.24 -8.73 -16.34
N ALA A 73 -5.31 -7.40 -16.22
CA ALA A 73 -5.02 -6.68 -14.99
C ALA A 73 -5.97 -7.11 -13.85
N ALA A 74 -7.28 -7.20 -14.14
CA ALA A 74 -8.26 -7.67 -13.16
C ALA A 74 -7.97 -9.11 -12.68
N ALA A 75 -7.62 -10.01 -13.60
CA ALA A 75 -7.25 -11.39 -13.28
C ALA A 75 -5.98 -11.43 -12.40
N LEU A 76 -4.96 -10.65 -12.74
CA LEU A 76 -3.71 -10.56 -11.98
C LEU A 76 -3.91 -10.01 -10.56
N PHE A 77 -4.81 -9.05 -10.36
CA PHE A 77 -5.15 -8.54 -9.02
C PHE A 77 -6.02 -9.49 -8.21
N THR A 78 -6.82 -10.32 -8.88
CA THR A 78 -7.64 -11.34 -8.20
C THR A 78 -6.80 -12.56 -7.79
N ALA A 79 -5.74 -12.87 -8.53
CA ALA A 79 -4.91 -14.06 -8.32
C ALA A 79 -4.28 -14.19 -6.91
N PRO A 80 -3.71 -13.13 -6.28
CA PRO A 80 -3.21 -13.20 -4.90
C PRO A 80 -4.24 -13.69 -3.89
N ALA A 81 -5.49 -13.21 -3.98
CA ALA A 81 -6.56 -13.62 -3.07
C ALA A 81 -6.95 -15.10 -3.29
N ALA A 82 -6.95 -15.56 -4.54
CA ALA A 82 -7.20 -16.97 -4.87
C ALA A 82 -6.08 -17.89 -4.39
N LEU A 83 -4.81 -17.49 -4.58
CA LEU A 83 -3.65 -18.24 -4.10
C LEU A 83 -3.63 -18.34 -2.57
N HIS A 84 -3.95 -17.26 -1.86
CA HIS A 84 -4.04 -17.29 -0.39
C HIS A 84 -5.14 -18.28 0.06
N ARG A 85 -6.34 -18.21 -0.53
CA ARG A 85 -7.44 -19.13 -0.20
C ARG A 85 -7.10 -20.60 -0.47
N SER A 86 -6.38 -20.89 -1.56
CA SER A 86 -6.05 -22.27 -1.97
C SER A 86 -4.88 -22.87 -1.18
N LEU A 87 -3.83 -22.09 -0.87
CA LEU A 87 -2.61 -22.62 -0.25
C LEU A 87 -2.53 -22.43 1.28
N PHE A 88 -3.54 -21.80 1.91
CA PHE A 88 -3.59 -21.68 3.38
C PHE A 88 -3.53 -23.05 4.09
N GLN A 89 -3.96 -24.12 3.41
CA GLN A 89 -3.93 -25.48 3.96
C GLN A 89 -2.54 -26.14 3.92
N GLN A 90 -1.56 -25.63 3.16
CA GLN A 90 -0.33 -26.37 2.83
C GLN A 90 0.98 -25.87 3.52
N ARG A 91 0.92 -25.01 4.54
CA ARG A 91 2.08 -24.56 5.37
C ARG A 91 3.28 -23.92 4.62
N ALA A 92 3.25 -23.75 3.30
CA ALA A 92 4.30 -23.15 2.49
C ALA A 92 4.19 -21.60 2.38
N LYS A 93 4.21 -20.90 3.52
CA LYS A 93 3.90 -19.46 3.64
C LYS A 93 4.84 -18.47 2.91
N PRO A 94 6.18 -18.65 2.84
CA PRO A 94 7.07 -17.61 2.29
C PRO A 94 7.00 -17.44 0.76
N ARG A 95 6.79 -18.53 0.02
CA ARG A 95 6.80 -18.54 -1.45
C ARG A 95 5.54 -17.87 -2.02
N ILE A 96 4.42 -17.98 -1.32
CA ILE A 96 3.12 -17.38 -1.69
C ILE A 96 3.22 -15.86 -1.69
N VAL A 97 3.83 -15.26 -0.66
CA VAL A 97 3.97 -13.80 -0.55
C VAL A 97 4.80 -13.22 -1.71
N GLN A 98 5.89 -13.89 -2.09
CA GLN A 98 6.73 -13.45 -3.21
C GLN A 98 5.99 -13.54 -4.55
N VAL A 99 5.24 -14.63 -4.79
CA VAL A 99 4.46 -14.80 -6.02
C VAL A 99 3.34 -13.76 -6.10
N SER A 100 2.61 -13.54 -5.00
CA SER A 100 1.56 -12.54 -4.93
C SER A 100 2.06 -11.12 -5.15
N SER A 101 3.22 -10.77 -4.58
CA SER A 101 3.85 -9.46 -4.81
C SER A 101 4.27 -9.29 -6.28
N ARG A 102 4.79 -10.34 -6.93
CA ARG A 102 5.12 -10.30 -8.36
C ARG A 102 3.87 -10.17 -9.23
N LEU A 103 2.79 -10.89 -8.92
CA LEU A 103 1.51 -10.78 -9.64
C LEU A 103 0.93 -9.38 -9.52
N ALA A 104 0.97 -8.79 -8.32
CA ALA A 104 0.57 -7.41 -8.10
C ALA A 104 1.41 -6.42 -8.93
N ALA A 105 2.74 -6.58 -8.94
CA ALA A 105 3.65 -5.74 -9.71
C ALA A 105 3.41 -5.83 -11.23
N VAL A 106 3.26 -7.05 -11.76
CA VAL A 106 2.94 -7.27 -13.17
C VAL A 106 1.55 -6.72 -13.50
N GLY A 107 0.56 -6.93 -12.62
CA GLY A 107 -0.79 -6.40 -12.77
C GLY A 107 -0.82 -4.87 -12.84
N MET A 108 -0.03 -4.18 -12.03
CA MET A 108 0.13 -2.73 -12.12
C MET A 108 0.71 -2.29 -13.47
N GLY A 109 1.73 -3.00 -13.99
CA GLY A 109 2.28 -2.72 -15.32
C GLY A 109 1.25 -2.90 -16.44
N VAL A 110 0.49 -3.99 -16.40
CA VAL A 110 -0.59 -4.25 -17.36
C VAL A 110 -1.71 -3.19 -17.26
N LEU A 111 -2.06 -2.77 -16.04
CA LEU A 111 -3.05 -1.71 -15.82
C LEU A 111 -2.61 -0.36 -16.43
N VAL A 112 -1.33 0.00 -16.29
CA VAL A 112 -0.78 1.22 -16.92
C VAL A 112 -0.96 1.19 -18.43
N LEU A 113 -0.69 0.04 -19.06
CA LEU A 113 -0.91 -0.13 -20.50
C LEU A 113 -2.39 -0.03 -20.87
N ALA A 114 -3.29 -0.59 -20.06
CA ALA A 114 -4.73 -0.48 -20.26
C ALA A 114 -5.21 0.98 -20.15
N PHE A 115 -4.77 1.74 -19.15
CA PHE A 115 -5.12 3.16 -19.05
C PHE A 115 -4.55 3.97 -20.22
N THR A 116 -3.31 3.71 -20.59
CA THR A 116 -2.66 4.37 -21.73
C THR A 116 -3.45 4.13 -23.02
N GLY A 117 -3.80 2.87 -23.31
CA GLY A 117 -4.59 2.50 -24.48
C GLY A 117 -5.99 3.11 -24.46
N SER A 118 -6.62 3.19 -23.30
CA SER A 118 -7.96 3.79 -23.15
C SER A 118 -7.93 5.30 -23.40
N VAL A 119 -6.98 6.03 -22.83
CA VAL A 119 -6.86 7.48 -23.03
C VAL A 119 -6.49 7.77 -24.49
N LEU A 120 -5.55 7.02 -25.05
CA LEU A 120 -5.19 7.11 -26.46
C LEU A 120 -6.43 6.95 -27.35
N LEU A 121 -7.21 5.89 -27.14
CA LEU A 121 -8.41 5.60 -27.92
C LEU A 121 -9.45 6.72 -27.80
N VAL A 122 -9.75 7.17 -26.58
CA VAL A 122 -10.77 8.20 -26.35
C VAL A 122 -10.38 9.53 -27.01
N VAL A 123 -9.13 9.96 -26.86
CA VAL A 123 -8.66 11.23 -27.43
C VAL A 123 -8.53 11.12 -28.95
N ASP A 124 -8.10 9.97 -29.47
CA ASP A 124 -8.05 9.70 -30.90
C ASP A 124 -9.44 9.78 -31.56
N VAL A 125 -10.45 9.16 -30.96
CA VAL A 125 -11.84 9.17 -31.46
C VAL A 125 -12.48 10.55 -31.41
N THR A 126 -12.13 11.36 -30.39
CA THR A 126 -12.72 12.69 -30.16
C THR A 126 -12.01 13.82 -30.90
N THR A 127 -10.70 13.69 -31.12
CA THR A 127 -9.85 14.76 -31.67
C THR A 127 -9.21 14.32 -32.99
N ASN A 128 -8.13 13.53 -32.91
CA ASN A 128 -7.39 12.94 -34.03
C ASN A 128 -6.24 12.06 -33.50
N ARG A 129 -5.55 11.35 -34.42
CA ARG A 129 -4.43 10.47 -34.11
C ARG A 129 -3.26 11.13 -33.37
N ALA A 130 -2.92 12.37 -33.73
CA ALA A 130 -1.84 13.08 -33.07
C ALA A 130 -2.20 13.43 -31.62
N GLY A 131 -3.43 13.89 -31.39
CA GLY A 131 -3.98 14.12 -30.05
C GLY A 131 -4.02 12.84 -29.22
N GLY A 132 -4.47 11.74 -29.82
CA GLY A 132 -4.47 10.41 -29.18
C GLY A 132 -3.07 9.96 -28.77
N ALA A 133 -2.09 10.07 -29.67
CA ALA A 133 -0.70 9.71 -29.40
C ALA A 133 -0.07 10.59 -28.30
N ALA A 134 -0.34 11.90 -28.33
CA ALA A 134 0.14 12.83 -27.30
C ALA A 134 -0.46 12.53 -25.93
N ALA A 135 -1.78 12.30 -25.86
CA ALA A 135 -2.47 11.99 -24.61
C ALA A 135 -2.09 10.60 -24.07
N GLY A 136 -1.94 9.60 -24.94
CA GLY A 136 -1.42 8.28 -24.57
C GLY A 136 0.02 8.36 -24.05
N GLY A 137 0.90 9.05 -24.76
CA GLY A 137 2.28 9.28 -24.32
C GLY A 137 2.35 10.03 -22.98
N GLY A 138 1.56 11.09 -22.81
CA GLY A 138 1.45 11.84 -21.56
C GLY A 138 0.95 10.98 -20.40
N THR A 139 -0.09 10.17 -20.62
CA THR A 139 -0.61 9.22 -19.63
C THR A 139 0.46 8.22 -19.20
N LEU A 140 1.16 7.63 -20.18
CA LEU A 140 2.24 6.68 -19.91
C LEU A 140 3.37 7.32 -19.10
N LEU A 141 3.78 8.55 -19.47
CA LEU A 141 4.82 9.29 -18.76
C LEU A 141 4.41 9.61 -17.32
N VAL A 142 3.18 10.08 -17.10
CA VAL A 142 2.65 10.35 -15.76
C VAL A 142 2.60 9.08 -14.92
N CYS A 143 2.06 7.99 -15.48
CA CYS A 143 2.00 6.70 -14.79
C CYS A 143 3.40 6.16 -14.44
N LEU A 144 4.33 6.15 -15.40
CA LEU A 144 5.71 5.72 -15.16
C LEU A 144 6.47 6.64 -14.20
N GLY A 145 6.18 7.94 -14.23
CA GLY A 145 6.71 8.92 -13.29
C GLY A 145 6.24 8.64 -11.86
N LEU A 146 4.93 8.50 -11.68
CA LEU A 146 4.32 8.30 -10.38
C LEU A 146 4.65 6.92 -9.79
N TRP A 147 4.62 5.85 -10.59
CA TRP A 147 4.91 4.49 -10.11
C TRP A 147 6.40 4.11 -10.13
N GLY A 148 7.18 4.65 -11.06
CA GLY A 148 8.58 4.26 -11.26
C GLY A 148 9.59 5.26 -10.71
N LEU A 149 9.29 6.56 -10.77
CA LEU A 149 10.20 7.61 -10.31
C LEU A 149 10.01 7.90 -8.83
N LEU A 150 8.76 8.02 -8.37
CA LEU A 150 8.44 8.34 -6.97
C LEU A 150 9.06 7.34 -5.96
N PRO A 151 8.89 6.00 -6.08
CA PRO A 151 9.52 5.09 -5.12
C PRO A 151 11.05 5.07 -5.21
N ARG A 152 11.63 5.36 -6.39
CA ARG A 152 13.08 5.50 -6.53
C ARG A 152 13.60 6.76 -5.84
N LEU A 153 12.86 7.86 -5.92
CA LEU A 153 13.18 9.12 -5.25
C LEU A 153 13.05 8.99 -3.72
N VAL A 154 11.98 8.36 -3.23
CA VAL A 154 11.79 8.10 -1.79
C VAL A 154 12.89 7.17 -1.25
N ARG A 155 13.24 6.10 -1.99
CA ARG A 155 14.38 5.23 -1.62
C ARG A 155 15.71 6.00 -1.57
N ARG A 156 15.95 6.93 -2.49
CA ARG A 156 17.17 7.75 -2.51
C ARG A 156 17.21 8.74 -1.34
N ALA A 157 16.07 9.32 -0.97
CA ALA A 157 15.97 10.22 0.18
C ALA A 157 16.25 9.51 1.51
N GLY A 158 15.69 8.30 1.71
CA GLY A 158 15.95 7.52 2.93
C GLY A 158 17.42 7.13 3.11
N LEU A 159 18.10 6.73 2.03
CA LEU A 159 19.54 6.43 2.06
C LEU A 159 20.40 7.67 2.33
N ALA A 160 19.93 8.87 1.95
CA ALA A 160 20.62 10.13 2.24
C ALA A 160 20.47 10.50 3.73
N ASP A 161 19.28 10.30 4.32
CA ASP A 161 19.03 10.52 5.74
C ASP A 161 19.84 9.55 6.62
N GLU A 162 19.92 8.26 6.27
CA GLU A 162 20.75 7.29 7.01
C GLU A 162 22.24 7.66 6.97
N ARG A 163 22.75 8.12 5.82
CA ARG A 163 24.14 8.61 5.71
C ARG A 163 24.37 9.87 6.53
N ALA A 164 23.39 10.79 6.54
CA ALA A 164 23.45 12.00 7.37
C ALA A 164 23.39 11.67 8.87
N ALA A 165 22.63 10.65 9.27
CA ALA A 165 22.57 10.16 10.64
C ALA A 165 23.85 9.42 11.06
N ALA A 166 24.43 8.60 10.18
CA ALA A 166 25.68 7.90 10.42
C ALA A 166 26.91 8.83 10.46
N GLY A 167 26.85 9.97 9.78
CA GLY A 167 27.88 11.01 9.82
C GLY A 167 27.78 11.97 11.00
N ARG A 168 26.68 11.96 11.77
CA ARG A 168 26.57 12.75 12.99
C ARG A 168 27.29 12.02 14.12
N PRO A 169 28.31 12.62 14.77
CA PRO A 169 28.90 12.03 15.97
C PRO A 169 27.78 11.83 16.99
N ALA A 170 27.67 10.61 17.53
CA ALA A 170 26.67 10.27 18.53
C ALA A 170 26.77 11.30 19.67
N PRO A 171 25.67 11.96 20.08
CA PRO A 171 25.74 12.88 21.20
C PRO A 171 26.30 12.09 22.37
N ALA A 172 27.44 12.55 22.90
CA ALA A 172 28.08 11.94 24.04
C ALA A 172 27.00 11.73 25.09
N ARG A 173 26.60 10.47 25.30
CA ARG A 173 25.68 10.12 26.38
C ARG A 173 26.40 10.58 27.63
N LEU A 174 25.98 11.72 28.18
CA LEU A 174 26.31 12.13 29.52
C LEU A 174 25.80 10.99 30.39
N ILE A 175 26.68 10.06 30.71
CA ILE A 175 26.47 9.07 31.77
C ILE A 175 26.20 9.95 32.99
N PRO A 176 24.98 9.96 33.56
CA PRO A 176 24.76 10.64 34.81
C PRO A 176 25.68 9.94 35.80
N ALA A 177 26.70 10.65 36.27
CA ALA A 177 27.58 10.17 37.31
C ALA A 177 26.70 9.64 38.46
N HIS A 178 27.00 8.42 38.88
CA HIS A 178 26.42 7.75 40.04
C HIS A 178 26.01 8.77 41.11
N ARG A 179 24.71 8.93 41.33
CA ARG A 179 24.22 9.54 42.57
C ARG A 179 24.44 8.50 43.65
N GLU A 180 25.37 8.77 44.56
CA GLU A 180 25.74 7.90 45.67
C GLU A 180 24.51 7.45 46.49
N PRO A 181 24.51 6.22 47.03
CA PRO A 181 23.49 5.77 47.97
C PRO A 181 23.79 6.34 49.36
N SER A 182 23.06 7.38 49.76
CA SER A 182 23.06 7.89 51.14
C SER A 182 22.37 6.89 52.07
N ALA A 183 23.17 6.04 52.70
CA ALA A 183 22.78 5.26 53.87
C ALA A 183 22.71 6.17 55.12
N HIS A 184 21.79 5.82 56.02
CA HIS A 184 21.59 6.30 57.39
C HIS A 184 20.78 7.59 57.62
N ARG A 185 19.49 7.41 57.91
CA ARG A 185 18.93 7.80 59.21
C ARG A 185 17.63 7.06 59.54
N GLU A 186 17.76 6.13 60.47
CA GLU A 186 16.88 5.73 61.57
C GLU A 186 15.38 6.13 61.54
N THR A 187 14.54 5.11 61.75
CA THR A 187 13.11 5.11 62.11
C THR A 187 12.89 5.76 63.49
N PRO A 188 11.70 6.32 63.84
CA PRO A 188 10.64 5.44 64.36
C PRO A 188 9.18 5.88 64.08
N LEU A 189 8.32 4.87 63.96
CA LEU A 189 6.90 4.76 64.30
C LEU A 189 6.16 6.04 64.78
N ARG A 190 5.11 6.44 64.04
CA ARG A 190 3.88 6.95 64.67
C ARG A 190 2.63 6.45 63.93
N HIS A 191 1.78 5.84 64.76
CA HIS A 191 0.36 5.59 64.55
C HIS A 191 -0.38 6.81 63.99
N GLU A 192 -1.27 6.61 63.02
CA GLU A 192 -2.71 6.63 63.34
C GLU A 192 -3.61 6.12 62.19
N PRO A 193 -4.75 5.48 62.51
CA PRO A 193 -5.73 4.96 61.57
C PRO A 193 -6.87 5.98 61.37
N LEU A 194 -7.46 6.14 60.18
CA LEU A 194 -8.85 6.61 60.03
C LEU A 194 -9.35 6.49 58.58
N LEU A 195 -10.25 5.53 58.40
CA LEU A 195 -11.57 5.71 57.77
C LEU A 195 -11.68 6.59 56.51
N ARG A 196 -11.89 5.93 55.37
CA ARG A 196 -13.12 6.18 54.59
C ARG A 196 -13.42 5.01 53.65
N ARG A 197 -14.29 4.12 54.12
CA ARG A 197 -15.27 3.44 53.26
C ARG A 197 -16.24 4.50 52.76
N GLU A 198 -16.57 4.48 51.47
CA GLU A 198 -17.86 4.85 50.90
C GLU A 198 -17.99 4.18 49.50
N PRO A 199 -19.20 3.87 49.02
CA PRO A 199 -19.54 2.66 48.25
C PRO A 199 -19.88 2.92 46.76
N PRO A 200 -20.31 1.90 45.97
CA PRO A 200 -20.53 2.03 44.53
C PRO A 200 -21.99 2.37 44.15
N VAL A 201 -22.20 2.63 42.85
CA VAL A 201 -23.41 2.30 42.02
C VAL A 201 -24.27 3.46 41.43
N ARG A 202 -24.49 3.31 40.09
CA ARG A 202 -25.60 3.71 39.18
C ARG A 202 -25.84 5.19 38.80
N ARG A 203 -25.84 5.43 37.48
CA ARG A 203 -26.94 6.04 36.68
C ARG A 203 -26.89 5.41 35.27
N LEU A 204 -27.92 4.63 34.91
CA LEU A 204 -29.06 4.95 34.02
C LEU A 204 -28.64 5.00 32.54
#